data_AF-A0A640KVI3-F1
#
_entry.id   AF-A0A640KVI3-F1
#
_cell.length_a   1.000
_cell.length_b   1.000
_cell.length_c   1.000
_cell.angle_alpha   90.00
_cell.angle_beta   90.00
_cell.angle_gamma   90.00
#
_symmetry.space_group_name_H-M   'P 1'
#
loop_
_entity.id
_entity.type
_entity.pdbx_description
1 polymer ?
#
loop_
_entity_poly.entity_id
_entity_poly.type
_entity_poly.pdbx_seq_one_letter_code
_entity_poly.pdbx_strand_id
1 'polypeptide(L)'
;MLCCSSTSHVSLMRPLVTRVLLLLVCVVVVAVGCASARKQLPVNTPFPPVVQNALRCDVCSFIVVNALYQVEAKREEQQRKRLQVREDEVLDEVENMCIPFKDQGQWIRQVALELGTAPPAKRQADVSAAETPRYHMSVGVVDYYSKCGRICETVSILCEEWMDSDYMDGLSSHLLKEAKSRRTISDAAHRDAIFRRFCAPSPHCKKHANFVQTLDAALTKDAELRESIDADKPQEISTEEREMETMLHRLTREQRQSADVFSRDEIRRMKEAFVTGNKEDLEAVDPTAFDLTDDEFSTLQDYMRGKELDDEQRQHQPSTPNDANDL
;
A
#
# COMPACT_ATOMS: atom_id res chain seq x y z
N MET A 1 -31.72 -70.87 41.21
CA MET A 1 -32.17 -71.43 39.93
C MET A 1 -33.30 -70.56 39.41
N LEU A 2 -33.06 -69.81 38.33
CA LEU A 2 -34.03 -69.37 37.32
C LEU A 2 -33.26 -68.49 36.34
N CYS A 3 -32.94 -69.08 35.19
CA CYS A 3 -32.31 -68.42 34.04
C CYS A 3 -33.36 -67.60 33.28
N CYS A 4 -33.01 -66.41 32.84
CA CYS A 4 -33.71 -65.72 31.75
C CYS A 4 -32.71 -65.43 30.63
N SER A 5 -32.89 -66.12 29.51
CA SER A 5 -32.28 -65.81 28.22
C SER A 5 -33.25 -64.92 27.43
N SER A 6 -32.76 -63.83 26.85
CA SER A 6 -33.44 -63.11 25.77
C SER A 6 -32.42 -62.77 24.68
N THR A 7 -32.48 -63.53 23.60
CA THR A 7 -31.80 -63.27 22.33
C THR A 7 -32.51 -62.12 21.60
N SER A 8 -31.78 -61.07 21.26
CA SER A 8 -32.25 -60.01 20.36
C SER A 8 -31.46 -60.08 19.05
N HIS A 9 -32.17 -60.38 17.96
CA HIS A 9 -31.68 -60.21 16.60
C HIS A 9 -31.58 -58.71 16.29
N VAL A 10 -30.36 -58.19 16.11
CA VAL A 10 -30.14 -56.82 15.62
C VAL A 10 -29.90 -56.87 14.12
N SER A 11 -30.71 -56.09 13.42
CA SER A 11 -30.88 -55.98 11.98
C SER A 11 -29.65 -55.44 11.26
N LEU A 12 -29.25 -56.16 10.20
CA LEU A 12 -28.11 -55.93 9.33
C LEU A 12 -28.37 -54.84 8.25
N MET A 13 -29.00 -53.72 8.60
CA MET A 13 -29.34 -52.64 7.65
C MET A 13 -28.77 -51.26 8.03
N ARG A 14 -28.09 -51.14 9.17
CA ARG A 14 -27.50 -49.87 9.65
C ARG A 14 -26.24 -49.36 8.92
N PRO A 15 -25.40 -50.15 8.22
CA PRO A 15 -24.12 -49.63 7.73
C PRO A 15 -24.20 -48.88 6.39
N LEU A 16 -25.29 -49.04 5.63
CA LEU A 16 -25.46 -48.38 4.33
C LEU A 16 -25.96 -46.94 4.46
N VAL A 17 -26.95 -46.72 5.33
CA VAL A 17 -27.55 -45.39 5.55
C VAL A 17 -26.54 -44.43 6.17
N THR A 18 -25.70 -44.91 7.10
CA THR A 18 -24.65 -44.10 7.72
C THR A 18 -23.55 -43.70 6.73
N ARG A 19 -23.16 -44.58 5.80
CA ARG A 19 -22.16 -44.27 4.78
C ARG A 19 -22.67 -43.25 3.75
N VAL A 20 -23.94 -43.36 3.34
CA VAL A 20 -24.56 -42.39 2.43
C VAL A 20 -24.68 -41.02 3.10
N LEU A 21 -25.09 -40.97 4.37
CA LEU A 21 -25.18 -39.71 5.10
C LEU A 21 -23.81 -39.01 5.27
N LEU A 22 -22.76 -39.80 5.53
CA LEU A 22 -21.39 -39.28 5.68
C LEU A 22 -20.83 -38.74 4.35
N LEU A 23 -21.12 -39.41 3.23
CA LEU A 23 -20.78 -38.91 1.90
C LEU A 23 -21.52 -37.61 1.58
N LEU A 24 -22.80 -37.53 1.93
CA LEU A 24 -23.62 -36.33 1.70
C LEU A 24 -23.12 -35.13 2.53
N VAL A 25 -22.72 -35.36 3.78
CA VAL A 25 -22.08 -34.33 4.63
C VAL A 25 -20.73 -33.90 4.05
N CYS A 26 -19.89 -34.82 3.58
CA CYS A 26 -18.61 -34.48 2.96
C CYS A 26 -18.80 -33.64 1.68
N VAL A 27 -19.79 -33.96 0.84
CA VAL A 27 -20.07 -33.18 -0.38
C VAL A 27 -20.57 -31.78 -0.04
N VAL A 28 -21.42 -31.63 0.98
CA VAL A 28 -21.89 -30.31 1.44
C VAL A 28 -20.75 -29.48 2.02
N VAL A 29 -19.83 -30.08 2.79
CA VAL A 29 -18.66 -29.36 3.35
C VAL A 29 -17.69 -28.92 2.25
N VAL A 30 -17.49 -29.72 1.20
CA VAL A 30 -16.64 -29.34 0.06
C VAL A 30 -17.30 -28.24 -0.78
N ALA A 31 -18.62 -28.31 -1.00
CA ALA A 31 -19.36 -27.28 -1.74
C ALA A 31 -19.41 -25.93 -1.00
N VAL A 32 -19.51 -25.94 0.33
CA VAL A 32 -19.48 -24.72 1.16
C VAL A 32 -18.04 -24.23 1.39
N GLY A 33 -17.04 -25.10 1.21
CA GLY A 33 -15.61 -24.80 1.37
C GLY A 33 -14.97 -24.01 0.22
N CYS A 34 -15.66 -23.81 -0.90
CA CYS A 34 -15.27 -22.83 -1.93
C CYS A 34 -15.65 -21.41 -1.49
N ALA A 35 -15.30 -21.04 -0.26
CA ALA A 35 -15.27 -19.65 0.14
C ALA A 35 -14.20 -18.98 -0.71
N SER A 36 -14.59 -17.97 -1.50
CA SER A 36 -13.65 -17.12 -2.24
C SER A 36 -12.57 -16.68 -1.26
N ALA A 37 -11.34 -17.13 -1.47
CA ALA A 37 -10.19 -16.60 -0.77
C ALA A 37 -9.91 -15.21 -1.35
N ARG A 38 -10.81 -14.25 -1.09
CA ARG A 38 -10.57 -12.83 -1.32
C ARG A 38 -9.29 -12.52 -0.56
N LYS A 39 -8.20 -12.36 -1.30
CA LYS A 39 -6.90 -12.01 -0.75
C LYS A 39 -7.03 -10.62 -0.16
N GLN A 40 -7.40 -10.53 1.12
CA GLN A 40 -7.36 -9.27 1.84
C GLN A 40 -5.92 -8.77 1.74
N LEU A 41 -5.76 -7.63 1.08
CA LEU A 41 -4.50 -6.91 1.07
C LEU A 41 -4.05 -6.78 2.53
N PRO A 42 -2.82 -7.19 2.88
CA PRO A 42 -2.34 -7.03 4.24
C PRO A 42 -2.40 -5.54 4.57
N VAL A 43 -3.28 -5.17 5.49
CA VAL A 43 -3.29 -3.82 6.05
C VAL A 43 -2.09 -3.76 6.97
N ASN A 44 -1.00 -3.17 6.47
CA ASN A 44 0.19 -2.95 7.29
C ASN A 44 -0.23 -2.06 8.46
N THR A 45 -0.17 -2.59 9.67
CA THR A 45 -0.46 -1.78 10.86
C THR A 45 0.77 -0.94 11.18
N PRO A 46 0.62 0.36 11.44
CA PRO A 46 1.76 1.21 11.78
C PRO A 46 2.45 0.72 13.07
N PHE A 47 3.71 1.11 13.26
CA PHE A 47 4.45 0.79 14.46
C PHE A 47 3.89 1.52 15.69
N PRO A 48 4.14 1.03 16.91
CA PRO A 48 3.66 1.68 18.12
C PRO A 48 4.29 3.08 18.33
N PRO A 49 3.68 3.93 19.18
CA PRO A 49 4.11 5.31 19.39
C PRO A 49 5.59 5.49 19.78
N VAL A 50 6.20 4.50 20.44
CA VAL A 50 7.62 4.56 20.81
C VAL A 50 8.54 4.61 19.58
N VAL A 51 8.21 3.87 18.52
CA VAL A 51 8.93 3.90 17.24
C VAL A 51 8.56 5.19 16.51
N GLN A 52 7.26 5.49 16.39
CA GLN A 52 6.79 6.68 15.70
C GLN A 52 7.45 7.97 16.22
N ASN A 53 7.52 8.14 17.54
CA ASN A 53 8.13 9.32 18.16
C ASN A 53 9.63 9.44 17.89
N ALA A 54 10.35 8.32 17.75
CA ALA A 54 11.74 8.32 17.33
C ALA A 54 11.86 8.76 15.86
N LEU A 55 10.95 8.32 14.98
CA LEU A 55 10.99 8.62 13.55
C LEU A 55 10.49 10.01 13.19
N ARG A 56 9.60 10.61 13.98
CA ARG A 56 8.93 11.88 13.63
C ARG A 56 9.88 12.97 13.14
N CYS A 57 11.01 13.18 13.81
CA CYS A 57 11.93 14.23 13.37
C CYS A 57 12.64 13.88 12.06
N ASP A 58 13.02 12.61 11.88
CA ASP A 58 13.66 12.14 10.66
C ASP A 58 12.69 12.23 9.47
N VAL A 59 11.42 11.87 9.66
CA VAL A 59 10.36 12.05 8.64
C VAL A 59 10.24 13.51 8.20
N CYS A 60 10.28 14.46 9.14
CA CYS A 60 10.29 15.89 8.79
C CYS A 60 11.51 16.27 7.95
N SER A 61 12.69 15.75 8.32
CA SER A 61 13.92 15.95 7.56
C SER A 61 13.77 15.43 6.14
N PHE A 62 13.22 14.21 5.97
CA PHE A 62 12.98 13.64 4.65
C PHE A 62 11.97 14.43 3.82
N ILE A 63 10.87 14.90 4.41
CA ILE A 63 9.91 15.79 3.74
C ILE A 63 10.62 17.02 3.19
N VAL A 64 11.38 17.73 4.03
CA VAL A 64 12.09 18.95 3.61
C VAL A 64 13.06 18.65 2.47
N VAL A 65 13.86 17.59 2.61
CA VAL A 65 14.86 17.20 1.60
C VAL A 65 14.18 16.81 0.29
N ASN A 66 13.15 15.96 0.34
CA ASN A 66 12.41 15.51 -0.84
C ASN A 66 11.70 16.67 -1.53
N ALA A 67 11.01 17.53 -0.78
CA ALA A 67 10.33 18.71 -1.32
C ALA A 67 11.28 19.62 -2.10
N LEU A 68 12.48 19.84 -1.56
CA LEU A 68 13.51 20.65 -2.20
C LEU A 68 14.02 20.01 -3.50
N TYR A 69 14.22 18.69 -3.51
CA TYR A 69 14.59 17.97 -4.73
C TYR A 69 13.51 18.01 -5.80
N GLN A 70 12.24 17.80 -5.44
CA GLN A 70 11.14 17.84 -6.40
C GLN A 70 10.96 19.23 -7.01
N VAL A 71 11.06 20.28 -6.18
CA VAL A 71 10.97 21.67 -6.65
C VAL A 71 12.17 22.05 -7.53
N GLU A 72 13.37 21.56 -7.22
CA GLU A 72 14.54 21.73 -8.07
C GLU A 72 14.34 21.04 -9.43
N ALA A 73 13.84 19.80 -9.44
CA ALA A 73 13.53 19.07 -10.66
C ALA A 73 12.46 19.78 -11.50
N LYS A 74 11.38 20.27 -10.89
CA LYS A 74 10.34 21.06 -11.57
C LYS A 74 10.88 22.36 -12.14
N ARG A 75 11.74 23.05 -11.40
CA ARG A 75 12.41 24.26 -11.89
C ARG A 75 13.24 23.95 -13.13
N GLU A 76 14.02 22.88 -13.13
CA GLU A 76 14.81 22.47 -14.30
C GLU A 76 13.92 22.10 -15.49
N GLU A 77 12.83 21.38 -15.26
CA GLU A 77 11.85 21.03 -16.28
C GLU A 77 11.25 22.28 -16.95
N GLN A 78 10.79 23.24 -16.14
CA GLN A 78 10.19 24.48 -16.63
C GLN A 78 11.21 25.38 -17.32
N GLN A 79 12.45 25.45 -16.81
CA GLN A 79 13.53 26.20 -17.45
C GLN A 79 13.83 25.68 -18.86
N ARG A 80 13.84 24.35 -19.06
CA ARG A 80 13.99 23.74 -20.40
C ARG A 80 12.85 24.17 -21.34
N LYS A 81 11.65 24.36 -20.79
CA LYS A 81 10.46 24.86 -21.50
C LYS A 81 10.38 26.40 -21.59
N ARG A 82 11.35 27.13 -21.01
CA ARG A 82 11.37 28.60 -20.87
C ARG A 82 10.17 29.17 -20.09
N LEU A 83 9.61 28.36 -19.20
CA LEU A 83 8.51 28.72 -18.30
C LEU A 83 9.04 28.95 -16.88
N GLN A 84 8.23 29.63 -16.07
CA GLN A 84 8.50 29.78 -14.64
C GLN A 84 7.66 28.76 -13.86
N VAL A 85 8.22 28.28 -12.75
CA VAL A 85 7.48 27.42 -11.82
C VAL A 85 6.30 28.20 -11.26
N ARG A 86 5.11 27.59 -11.36
CA ARG A 86 3.87 28.18 -10.88
C ARG A 86 3.56 27.69 -9.46
N GLU A 87 2.67 28.40 -8.78
CA GLU A 87 2.26 28.04 -7.42
C GLU A 87 1.48 26.72 -7.37
N ASP A 88 0.60 26.49 -8.34
CA ASP A 88 -0.16 25.24 -8.48
C ASP A 88 0.74 24.03 -8.63
N GLU A 89 1.86 24.18 -9.33
CA GLU A 89 2.85 23.10 -9.48
C GLU A 89 3.52 22.77 -8.15
N VAL A 90 3.87 23.78 -7.33
CA VAL A 90 4.48 23.54 -6.02
C VAL A 90 3.47 22.94 -5.04
N LEU A 91 2.20 23.37 -5.10
CA LEU A 91 1.15 22.82 -4.26
C LEU A 91 0.89 21.35 -4.58
N ASP A 92 0.79 20.98 -5.86
CA ASP A 92 0.60 19.58 -6.28
C ASP A 92 1.74 18.67 -5.81
N GLU A 93 2.99 19.17 -5.85
CA GLU A 93 4.14 18.43 -5.34
C GLU A 93 4.06 18.18 -3.82
N VAL A 94 3.52 19.15 -3.07
CA VAL A 94 3.38 19.08 -1.62
C VAL A 94 2.19 18.20 -1.20
N GLU A 95 1.05 18.32 -1.88
CA GLU A 95 -0.17 17.56 -1.58
C GLU A 95 0.01 16.04 -1.76
N ASN A 96 0.80 15.63 -2.74
CA ASN A 96 1.02 14.21 -3.04
C ASN A 96 2.23 13.59 -2.29
N MET A 97 2.96 14.38 -1.50
CA MET A 97 4.24 13.99 -0.91
C MET A 97 4.14 12.83 0.08
N CYS A 98 2.99 12.71 0.75
CA CYS A 98 2.75 11.67 1.75
C CYS A 98 2.10 10.40 1.18
N ILE A 99 1.77 10.39 -0.12
CA ILE A 99 1.15 9.25 -0.77
C ILE A 99 2.26 8.36 -1.35
N PRO A 100 2.57 7.20 -0.75
CA PRO A 100 3.73 6.38 -1.15
C PRO A 100 3.65 5.84 -2.58
N PHE A 101 2.46 5.86 -3.19
CA PHE A 101 2.20 5.38 -4.55
C PHE A 101 2.17 6.49 -5.61
N LYS A 102 2.35 7.76 -5.22
CA LYS A 102 2.54 8.88 -6.16
C LYS A 102 4.03 9.12 -6.36
N ASP A 103 4.42 9.60 -7.53
CA ASP A 103 5.83 9.84 -7.89
C ASP A 103 6.55 10.68 -6.83
N GLN A 104 5.87 11.70 -6.29
CA GLN A 104 6.38 12.59 -5.25
C GLN A 104 6.56 11.93 -3.88
N GLY A 105 5.75 10.92 -3.57
CA GLY A 105 5.80 10.19 -2.29
C GLY A 105 6.58 8.88 -2.35
N GLN A 106 7.15 8.51 -3.52
CA GLN A 106 7.90 7.26 -3.67
C GLN A 106 9.11 7.17 -2.71
N TRP A 107 9.68 8.30 -2.28
CA TRP A 107 10.78 8.35 -1.30
C TRP A 107 10.46 7.61 0.00
N ILE A 108 9.19 7.56 0.41
CA ILE A 108 8.75 6.86 1.63
C ILE A 108 9.10 5.37 1.55
N ARG A 109 9.05 4.80 0.34
CA ARG A 109 9.38 3.39 0.05
C ARG A 109 10.88 3.13 0.01
N GLN A 110 11.69 4.16 0.18
CA GLN A 110 13.14 4.04 0.31
C GLN A 110 13.58 4.19 1.76
N VAL A 111 12.66 4.48 2.69
CA VAL A 111 12.98 4.60 4.12
C VAL A 111 13.06 3.21 4.74
N ALA A 112 14.16 2.95 5.44
CA ALA A 112 14.41 1.70 6.14
C ALA A 112 14.79 1.96 7.60
N LEU A 113 14.47 1.00 8.48
CA LEU A 113 14.97 0.98 9.85
C LEU A 113 16.08 -0.05 9.95
N GLU A 114 17.26 0.42 10.35
CA GLU A 114 18.41 -0.43 10.61
C GLU A 114 18.53 -0.62 12.12
N LEU A 115 18.43 -1.87 12.55
CA LEU A 115 18.74 -2.29 13.91
C LEU A 115 20.21 -2.73 13.97
N GLY A 116 21.00 -1.99 14.74
CA GLY A 116 22.36 -2.37 15.04
C GLY A 116 22.56 -2.66 16.52
N THR A 117 23.57 -3.46 16.83
CA THR A 117 24.01 -3.71 18.21
C THR A 117 25.22 -2.83 18.51
N ALA A 118 25.14 -2.03 19.58
CA ALA A 118 26.27 -1.27 20.09
C ALA A 118 26.94 -2.06 21.23
N PRO A 119 28.28 -2.17 21.25
CA PRO A 119 28.97 -2.79 22.38
C PRO A 119 28.68 -1.98 23.66
N PRO A 120 28.59 -2.63 24.83
CA PRO A 120 28.34 -1.93 26.08
C PRO A 120 29.43 -0.88 26.30
N ALA A 121 29.01 0.36 26.58
CA ALA A 121 29.93 1.45 26.86
C ALA A 121 30.81 1.06 28.05
N LYS A 122 32.13 0.99 27.83
CA LYS A 122 33.12 0.77 28.90
C LYS A 122 33.00 1.88 29.93
N ARG A 123 32.17 1.70 30.96
CA ARG A 123 32.23 2.54 32.16
C ARG A 123 33.46 2.12 32.95
N GLN A 124 34.38 3.06 33.15
CA GLN A 124 35.47 2.89 34.09
C GLN A 124 34.90 2.62 35.48
N ALA A 125 35.48 1.58 36.11
CA ALA A 125 35.34 1.16 37.51
C ALA A 125 33.99 0.54 37.95
N ASP A 126 34.08 -0.76 38.25
CA ASP A 126 33.38 -1.47 39.33
C ASP A 126 31.85 -1.51 39.32
N VAL A 127 31.24 -2.17 38.32
CA VAL A 127 30.05 -3.02 38.57
C VAL A 127 30.03 -4.13 37.52
N SER A 128 29.85 -5.38 37.96
CA SER A 128 29.45 -6.52 37.12
C SER A 128 28.04 -6.28 36.56
N ALA A 129 27.90 -5.40 35.57
CA ALA A 129 26.66 -5.20 34.85
C ALA A 129 26.61 -6.24 33.72
N ALA A 130 25.66 -7.16 33.83
CA ALA A 130 25.38 -8.18 32.82
C ALA A 130 25.43 -7.58 31.40
N GLU A 131 26.06 -8.31 30.47
CA GLU A 131 26.23 -8.02 29.05
C GLU A 131 24.89 -7.85 28.34
N THR A 132 24.17 -6.77 28.63
CA THR A 132 22.94 -6.42 27.92
C THR A 132 23.36 -5.63 26.69
N PRO A 133 23.20 -6.19 25.47
CA PRO A 133 23.50 -5.44 24.25
C PRO A 133 22.59 -4.22 24.18
N ARG A 134 23.16 -3.06 23.83
CA ARG A 134 22.37 -1.87 23.51
C ARG A 134 21.98 -1.92 22.05
N TYR A 135 20.73 -1.64 21.73
CA TYR A 135 20.23 -1.67 20.36
C TYR A 135 20.12 -0.23 19.86
N HIS A 136 20.88 0.11 18.83
CA HIS A 136 20.68 1.39 18.16
C HIS A 136 19.78 1.17 16.96
N MET A 137 18.78 2.04 16.82
CA MET A 137 18.00 2.14 15.60
C MET A 137 18.47 3.37 14.84
N SER A 138 18.77 3.20 13.56
CA SER A 138 19.00 4.30 12.63
C SER A 138 18.01 4.23 11.49
N VAL A 139 17.57 5.41 11.03
CA VAL A 139 16.77 5.52 9.80
C VAL A 139 17.73 5.67 8.63
N GLY A 140 17.63 4.75 7.68
CA GLY A 140 18.42 4.74 6.45
C GLY A 140 17.54 5.00 5.22
N VAL A 141 18.19 5.39 4.12
CA VAL A 141 17.57 5.44 2.79
C VAL A 141 18.24 4.40 1.91
N VAL A 142 17.46 3.47 1.35
CA VAL A 142 17.94 2.48 0.37
C VAL A 142 17.93 3.08 -1.04
N ASP A 143 18.74 2.53 -1.94
CA ASP A 143 18.90 2.99 -3.33
C ASP A 143 17.85 2.43 -4.31
N TYR A 144 16.95 1.58 -3.83
CA TYR A 144 15.84 0.99 -4.57
C TYR A 144 14.49 1.30 -3.90
N TYR A 145 13.39 1.14 -4.64
CA TYR A 145 12.05 1.21 -4.04
C TYR A 145 11.68 -0.14 -3.45
N SER A 146 11.21 -0.15 -2.20
CA SER A 146 10.75 -1.37 -1.56
C SER A 146 9.25 -1.57 -1.69
N LYS A 147 8.78 -2.80 -1.44
CA LYS A 147 7.38 -3.06 -1.11
C LYS A 147 7.00 -2.23 0.11
N CYS A 148 5.80 -1.66 0.09
CA CYS A 148 5.32 -0.86 1.21
C CYS A 148 4.96 -1.81 2.37
N GLY A 149 5.78 -1.81 3.42
CA GLY A 149 5.58 -2.55 4.67
C GLY A 149 5.04 -1.65 5.79
N ARG A 150 5.28 -2.04 7.05
CA ARG A 150 4.87 -1.27 8.23
C ARG A 150 5.64 0.04 8.36
N ILE A 151 6.92 0.08 7.98
CA ILE A 151 7.74 1.31 7.97
C ILE A 151 7.12 2.32 7.02
N CYS A 152 6.80 1.91 5.79
CA CYS A 152 6.18 2.75 4.78
C CYS A 152 4.86 3.36 5.28
N GLU A 153 3.98 2.55 5.86
CA GLU A 153 2.72 3.03 6.46
C GLU A 153 2.95 3.96 7.66
N THR A 154 3.94 3.65 8.48
CA THR A 154 4.27 4.50 9.63
C THR A 154 4.77 5.86 9.16
N VAL A 155 5.64 5.88 8.13
CA VAL A 155 6.19 7.11 7.57
C VAL A 155 5.14 7.92 6.83
N SER A 156 4.21 7.28 6.10
CA SER A 156 3.10 8.00 5.43
C SER A 156 2.20 8.70 6.43
N ILE A 157 1.78 8.04 7.51
CA ILE A 157 0.97 8.65 8.58
C ILE A 157 1.72 9.81 9.22
N LEU A 158 2.99 9.61 9.58
CA LEU A 158 3.80 10.67 10.17
C LEU A 158 4.01 11.84 9.20
N CYS A 159 4.04 11.57 7.89
CA CYS A 159 4.13 12.59 6.87
C CYS A 159 2.85 13.43 6.83
N GLU A 160 1.68 12.79 6.77
CA GLU A 160 0.38 13.48 6.79
C GLU A 160 0.25 14.35 8.04
N GLU A 161 0.57 13.82 9.22
CA GLU A 161 0.56 14.58 10.47
C GLU A 161 1.50 15.79 10.47
N TRP A 162 2.65 15.69 9.79
CA TRP A 162 3.56 16.83 9.64
C TRP A 162 3.00 17.88 8.69
N MET A 163 2.46 17.44 7.55
CA MET A 163 1.86 18.31 6.55
C MET A 163 0.66 19.08 7.10
N ASP A 164 -0.09 18.46 8.01
CA ASP A 164 -1.23 19.06 8.71
C ASP A 164 -0.83 19.92 9.93
N SER A 165 0.46 20.01 10.25
CA SER A 165 0.93 20.77 11.41
C SER A 165 1.16 22.25 11.10
N ASP A 166 0.90 23.12 12.08
CA ASP A 166 1.18 24.57 12.00
C ASP A 166 2.66 24.88 11.67
N TYR A 167 3.57 23.93 11.92
CA TYR A 167 4.98 24.07 11.58
C TYR A 167 5.20 24.07 10.07
N MET A 168 4.35 23.42 9.28
CA MET A 168 4.47 23.23 7.83
C MET A 168 3.60 24.16 6.98
N ASP A 169 2.66 24.92 7.56
CA ASP A 169 1.75 25.84 6.84
C ASP A 169 2.46 26.77 5.83
N GLY A 170 3.69 27.18 6.15
CA GLY A 170 4.48 28.09 5.31
C GLY A 170 5.35 27.39 4.26
N LEU A 171 5.40 26.06 4.22
CA LEU A 171 6.38 25.30 3.45
C LEU A 171 6.22 25.54 1.95
N SER A 172 5.02 25.38 1.40
CA SER A 172 4.73 25.58 -0.03
C SER A 172 5.12 26.99 -0.51
N SER A 173 4.75 28.01 0.26
CA SER A 173 5.10 29.41 -0.03
C SER A 173 6.62 29.66 -0.01
N HIS A 174 7.34 28.92 0.84
CA HIS A 174 8.79 29.00 0.93
C HIS A 174 9.46 28.27 -0.23
N LEU A 175 9.00 27.06 -0.55
CA LEU A 175 9.44 26.30 -1.71
C LEU A 175 9.25 27.07 -3.02
N LEU A 176 8.13 27.78 -3.19
CA LEU A 176 7.91 28.64 -4.35
C LEU A 176 8.93 29.79 -4.45
N LYS A 177 9.34 30.36 -3.30
CA LYS A 177 10.41 31.37 -3.28
C LYS A 177 11.75 30.76 -3.64
N GLU A 178 12.04 29.55 -3.18
CA GLU A 178 13.27 28.84 -3.53
C GLU A 178 13.29 28.44 -5.01
N ALA A 179 12.17 28.00 -5.58
CA ALA A 179 12.03 27.70 -7.01
C ALA A 179 12.34 28.92 -7.90
N LYS A 180 11.95 30.11 -7.44
CA LYS A 180 12.22 31.40 -8.10
C LYS A 180 13.63 31.91 -7.83
N SER A 181 14.29 31.38 -6.80
CA SER A 181 15.67 31.70 -6.48
C SER A 181 16.60 30.99 -7.48
N ARG A 182 17.66 31.70 -7.92
CA ARG A 182 18.69 31.11 -8.81
C ARG A 182 19.71 30.25 -8.04
N ARG A 183 19.44 29.93 -6.76
CA ARG A 183 20.38 29.17 -5.93
C ARG A 183 20.20 27.69 -6.19
N THR A 184 21.29 26.94 -6.09
CA THR A 184 21.23 25.47 -6.10
C THR A 184 20.54 25.03 -4.81
N ILE A 185 19.41 24.35 -4.95
CA ILE A 185 18.51 24.01 -3.83
C ILE A 185 19.06 22.78 -3.07
N SER A 186 19.94 21.99 -3.70
CA SER A 186 20.59 20.80 -3.12
C SER A 186 21.77 21.05 -2.17
N ASP A 187 22.15 22.30 -1.89
CA ASP A 187 23.22 22.59 -0.93
C ASP A 187 22.89 22.11 0.49
N ALA A 188 23.85 21.48 1.17
CA ALA A 188 23.64 20.92 2.50
C ALA A 188 23.33 21.99 3.55
N ALA A 189 23.99 23.16 3.48
CA ALA A 189 23.73 24.26 4.41
C ALA A 189 22.36 24.89 4.17
N HIS A 190 21.93 24.96 2.90
CA HIS A 190 20.58 25.39 2.56
C HIS A 190 19.50 24.43 3.10
N ARG A 191 19.67 23.11 2.91
CA ARG A 191 18.75 22.10 3.46
C ARG A 191 18.67 22.18 4.99
N ASP A 192 19.80 22.35 5.69
CA ASP A 192 19.82 22.55 7.14
C ASP A 192 19.11 23.84 7.56
N ALA A 193 19.25 24.94 6.80
CA ALA A 193 18.54 26.18 7.09
C ALA A 193 17.01 26.02 7.00
N ILE A 194 16.52 25.26 6.03
CA ILE A 194 15.09 24.98 5.87
C ILE A 194 14.62 24.02 6.96
N PHE A 195 15.37 22.96 7.26
CA PHE A 195 15.10 22.08 8.40
C PHE A 195 14.99 22.86 9.72
N ARG A 196 15.92 23.78 9.99
CA ARG A 196 15.89 24.63 11.19
C ARG A 196 14.66 25.53 11.27
N ARG A 197 14.09 25.88 10.13
CA ARG A 197 12.90 26.74 10.05
C ARG A 197 11.61 25.97 10.31
N PHE A 198 11.46 24.79 9.71
CA PHE A 198 10.21 24.04 9.71
C PHE A 198 10.21 22.90 10.74
N CYS A 199 11.28 22.09 10.80
CA CYS A 199 11.33 20.89 11.63
C CYS A 199 11.85 21.14 13.05
N ALA A 200 12.99 21.83 13.17
CA ALA A 200 13.69 22.00 14.45
C ALA A 200 12.89 22.71 15.57
N PRO A 201 11.96 23.64 15.28
CA PRO A 201 11.16 24.27 16.33
C PRO A 201 10.19 23.30 17.03
N SER A 202 9.85 22.19 16.39
CA SER A 202 8.89 21.23 16.92
C SER A 202 9.39 20.52 18.19
N PRO A 203 8.48 20.10 19.09
CA PRO A 203 8.83 19.28 20.25
C PRO A 203 9.48 17.95 19.86
N HIS A 204 9.08 17.38 18.72
CA HIS A 204 9.59 16.10 18.22
C HIS A 204 11.07 16.19 17.87
N CYS A 205 11.49 17.25 17.17
CA CYS A 205 12.90 17.46 16.86
C CYS A 205 13.73 17.95 18.04
N LYS A 206 13.19 18.83 18.89
CA LYS A 206 13.90 19.28 20.10
C LYS A 206 14.23 18.14 21.07
N LYS A 207 13.36 17.13 21.15
CA LYS A 207 13.51 15.98 22.06
C LYS A 207 13.95 14.71 21.34
N HIS A 208 14.41 14.81 20.10
CA HIS A 208 14.72 13.65 19.25
C HIS A 208 15.64 12.63 19.96
N ALA A 209 16.73 13.10 20.56
CA ALA A 209 17.64 12.23 21.31
C ALA A 209 16.98 11.46 22.46
N ASN A 210 15.99 12.07 23.14
CA ASN A 210 15.25 11.41 24.22
C ASN A 210 14.30 10.33 23.67
N PHE A 211 13.66 10.57 22.53
CA PHE A 211 12.80 9.58 21.89
C PHE A 211 13.62 8.37 21.40
N VAL A 212 14.78 8.61 20.79
CA VAL A 212 15.71 7.54 20.39
C VAL A 212 16.18 6.72 21.59
N GLN A 213 16.54 7.36 22.71
CA GLN A 213 16.91 6.65 23.94
C GLN A 213 15.75 5.84 24.53
N THR A 214 14.53 6.36 24.45
CA THR A 214 13.32 5.66 24.91
C THR A 214 13.08 4.41 24.07
N LEU A 215 13.32 4.50 22.76
CA LEU A 215 13.21 3.37 21.86
C LEU A 215 14.29 2.31 22.11
N ASP A 216 15.57 2.67 22.29
CA ASP A 216 16.63 1.72 22.67
C ASP A 216 16.24 0.93 23.94
N ALA A 217 15.72 1.63 24.95
CA ALA A 217 15.23 1.00 26.17
C ALA A 217 14.03 0.08 25.94
N ALA A 218 13.14 0.39 24.99
CA ALA A 218 12.01 -0.45 24.62
C ALA A 218 12.46 -1.71 23.87
N LEU A 219 13.34 -1.57 22.88
CA LEU A 219 13.89 -2.68 22.10
C LEU A 219 14.68 -3.68 22.94
N THR A 220 15.29 -3.21 24.03
CA THR A 220 15.98 -4.08 24.99
C THR A 220 15.00 -4.95 25.81
N LYS A 221 13.78 -4.45 26.05
CA LYS A 221 12.77 -5.11 26.90
C LYS A 221 11.76 -5.92 26.10
N ASP A 222 11.48 -5.49 24.88
CA ASP A 222 10.43 -6.02 24.01
C ASP A 222 11.04 -6.73 22.80
N ALA A 223 11.18 -8.05 22.91
CA ALA A 223 11.70 -8.88 21.84
C ALA A 223 10.75 -8.96 20.63
N GLU A 224 9.44 -8.88 20.85
CA GLU A 224 8.44 -8.93 19.78
C GLU A 224 8.50 -7.65 18.94
N LEU A 225 8.62 -6.48 19.58
CA LEU A 225 8.82 -5.23 18.86
C LEU A 225 10.09 -5.29 18.00
N ARG A 226 11.20 -5.77 18.55
CA ARG A 226 12.46 -5.94 17.83
C ARG A 226 12.29 -6.88 16.64
N GLU A 227 11.74 -8.08 16.86
CA GLU A 227 11.50 -9.05 15.80
C GLU A 227 10.57 -8.49 14.72
N SER A 228 9.58 -7.68 15.09
CA SER A 228 8.67 -7.05 14.14
C SER A 228 9.35 -5.99 13.27
N ILE A 229 10.32 -5.24 13.81
CA ILE A 229 11.12 -4.28 13.04
C ILE A 229 12.12 -5.04 12.16
N ASP A 230 12.78 -6.06 12.70
CA ASP A 230 13.71 -6.93 11.95
C ASP A 230 13.02 -7.71 10.82
N ALA A 231 11.71 -7.99 10.95
CA ALA A 231 10.91 -8.66 9.93
C ALA A 231 10.48 -7.71 8.80
N ASP A 232 10.33 -6.40 9.08
CA ASP A 232 9.90 -5.39 8.10
C ASP A 232 11.07 -4.89 7.24
N LYS A 233 11.98 -5.79 6.86
CA LYS A 233 13.11 -5.44 6.00
C LYS A 233 12.64 -4.97 4.62
N PRO A 234 13.25 -3.91 4.06
CA PRO A 234 12.95 -3.47 2.71
C PRO A 234 13.15 -4.62 1.72
N GLN A 235 12.11 -4.91 0.94
CA GLN A 235 12.16 -5.88 -0.16
C GLN A 235 12.04 -5.10 -1.46
N GLU A 236 13.06 -5.17 -2.30
CA GLU A 236 13.02 -4.51 -3.62
C GLU A 236 11.80 -4.95 -4.42
N ILE A 237 11.15 -3.98 -5.06
CA ILE A 237 10.00 -4.20 -5.92
C ILE A 237 10.40 -3.94 -7.38
N SER A 238 9.92 -4.79 -8.30
CA SER A 238 10.14 -4.55 -9.73
C SER A 238 9.34 -3.34 -10.21
N THR A 239 9.75 -2.74 -11.32
CA THR A 239 9.04 -1.61 -11.93
C THR A 239 7.59 -1.98 -12.24
N GLU A 240 7.36 -3.18 -12.79
CA GLU A 240 6.02 -3.67 -13.16
C GLU A 240 5.14 -3.88 -11.93
N GLU A 241 5.68 -4.44 -10.85
CA GLU A 241 4.92 -4.62 -9.60
C GLU A 241 4.60 -3.27 -8.96
N ARG A 242 5.52 -2.30 -9.00
CA ARG A 242 5.29 -0.94 -8.52
C ARG A 242 4.21 -0.21 -9.32
N GLU A 243 4.23 -0.34 -10.65
CA GLU A 243 3.20 0.22 -11.54
C GLU A 243 1.83 -0.39 -11.26
N MET A 244 1.79 -1.72 -11.05
CA MET A 244 0.57 -2.44 -10.67
C MET A 244 0.02 -1.95 -9.32
N GLU A 245 0.85 -1.81 -8.28
CA GLU A 245 0.42 -1.27 -6.98
C GLU A 245 -0.08 0.17 -7.11
N THR A 246 0.59 0.98 -7.92
CA THR A 246 0.18 2.38 -8.19
C THR A 246 -1.18 2.43 -8.88
N MET A 247 -1.40 1.58 -9.89
CA MET A 247 -2.68 1.45 -10.56
C MET A 247 -3.76 1.00 -9.58
N LEU A 248 -3.48 -0.04 -8.78
CA LEU A 248 -4.42 -0.56 -7.78
C LEU A 248 -4.82 0.50 -6.75
N HIS A 249 -3.87 1.30 -6.29
CA HIS A 249 -4.11 2.42 -5.39
C HIS A 249 -5.03 3.48 -6.03
N ARG A 250 -4.82 3.83 -7.31
CA ARG A 250 -5.69 4.78 -8.03
C ARG A 250 -7.12 4.26 -8.15
N LEU A 251 -7.31 2.99 -8.53
CA LEU A 251 -8.63 2.38 -8.67
C LEU A 251 -9.39 2.36 -7.32
N THR A 252 -8.71 1.92 -6.26
CA THR A 252 -9.33 1.74 -4.93
C THR A 252 -9.60 3.06 -4.21
N ARG A 253 -8.65 4.00 -4.20
CA ARG A 253 -8.75 5.24 -3.41
C ARG A 253 -9.39 6.40 -4.18
N GLU A 254 -9.03 6.58 -5.46
CA GLU A 254 -9.51 7.72 -6.27
C GLU A 254 -10.86 7.40 -6.92
N GLN A 255 -11.04 6.18 -7.43
CA GLN A 255 -12.27 5.79 -8.14
C GLN A 255 -13.28 5.04 -7.25
N ARG A 256 -12.90 4.71 -6.00
CA ARG A 256 -13.69 3.84 -5.09
C ARG A 256 -14.13 2.53 -5.75
N GLN A 257 -13.40 2.07 -6.76
CA GLN A 257 -13.64 0.80 -7.41
C GLN A 257 -12.79 -0.25 -6.71
N SER A 258 -13.42 -1.28 -6.16
CA SER A 258 -12.69 -2.47 -5.73
C SER A 258 -12.12 -3.12 -6.97
N ALA A 259 -10.82 -2.95 -7.20
CA ALA A 259 -10.11 -3.76 -8.15
C ALA A 259 -9.99 -5.16 -7.53
N ASP A 260 -10.94 -6.03 -7.88
CA ASP A 260 -10.85 -7.44 -7.52
C ASP A 260 -9.62 -8.01 -8.24
N VAL A 261 -8.57 -8.29 -7.46
CA VAL A 261 -7.32 -8.86 -7.97
C VAL A 261 -7.55 -10.36 -8.15
N PHE A 262 -8.01 -10.74 -9.33
CA PHE A 262 -8.17 -12.14 -9.71
C PHE A 262 -6.81 -12.80 -9.94
N SER A 263 -6.57 -13.92 -9.28
CA SER A 263 -5.45 -14.81 -9.57
C SER A 263 -5.52 -15.34 -11.00
N ARG A 264 -4.40 -15.81 -11.53
CA ARG A 264 -4.33 -16.39 -12.88
C ARG A 264 -5.30 -17.56 -13.07
N ASP A 265 -5.51 -18.35 -12.02
CA ASP A 265 -6.44 -19.48 -12.03
C ASP A 265 -7.90 -19.01 -11.97
N GLU A 266 -8.19 -17.90 -11.29
CA GLU A 266 -9.51 -17.26 -11.28
C GLU A 266 -9.83 -16.64 -12.64
N ILE A 267 -8.88 -15.95 -13.28
CA ILE A 267 -9.04 -15.42 -14.65
C ILE A 267 -9.33 -16.56 -15.63
N ARG A 268 -8.65 -17.70 -15.47
CA ARG A 268 -8.90 -18.89 -16.30
C ARG A 268 -10.29 -19.45 -16.08
N ARG A 269 -10.72 -19.63 -14.83
CA ARG A 269 -12.07 -20.10 -14.50
C ARG A 269 -13.15 -19.13 -14.96
N MET A 270 -12.91 -17.83 -14.82
CA MET A 270 -13.79 -16.77 -15.31
C MET A 270 -13.92 -16.84 -16.83
N LYS A 271 -12.80 -16.96 -17.57
CA LYS A 271 -12.82 -17.11 -19.03
C LYS A 271 -13.56 -18.38 -19.47
N GLU A 272 -13.32 -19.50 -18.79
CA GLU A 272 -14.03 -20.76 -19.05
C GLU A 272 -15.54 -20.58 -18.76
N ALA A 273 -15.93 -20.00 -17.62
CA ALA A 273 -17.31 -19.71 -17.25
C ALA A 273 -18.01 -18.76 -18.24
N PHE A 274 -17.32 -17.71 -18.74
CA PHE A 274 -17.88 -16.81 -19.76
C PHE A 274 -18.11 -17.51 -21.10
N VAL A 275 -17.24 -18.45 -21.47
CA VAL A 275 -17.30 -19.15 -22.76
C VAL A 275 -18.27 -20.32 -22.73
N THR A 276 -18.43 -21.01 -21.60
CA THR A 276 -19.22 -22.26 -21.51
C THR A 276 -20.43 -22.21 -20.58
N GLY A 277 -20.46 -21.29 -19.63
CA GLY A 277 -21.47 -21.22 -18.56
C GLY A 277 -22.61 -20.26 -18.85
N ASN A 278 -23.71 -20.44 -18.11
CA ASN A 278 -24.82 -19.48 -18.06
C ASN A 278 -24.49 -18.37 -17.05
N LYS A 279 -25.29 -17.30 -17.04
CA LYS A 279 -25.13 -16.14 -16.13
C LYS A 279 -25.03 -16.54 -14.64
N GLU A 280 -25.63 -17.66 -14.26
CA GLU A 280 -25.60 -18.26 -12.92
C GLU A 280 -24.24 -18.91 -12.55
N ASP A 281 -23.52 -19.47 -13.52
CA ASP A 281 -22.19 -20.08 -13.29
C ASP A 281 -21.10 -19.01 -13.12
N LEU A 282 -21.37 -17.79 -13.61
CA LEU A 282 -20.48 -16.63 -13.50
C LEU A 282 -20.61 -15.91 -12.17
N GLU A 283 -21.79 -15.95 -11.55
CA GLU A 283 -22.02 -15.40 -10.21
C GLU A 283 -21.07 -16.03 -9.17
N ALA A 284 -20.74 -17.31 -9.34
CA ALA A 284 -19.80 -18.02 -8.47
C ALA A 284 -18.36 -17.49 -8.55
N VAL A 285 -18.03 -16.73 -9.60
CA VAL A 285 -16.68 -16.19 -9.86
C VAL A 285 -16.65 -14.67 -9.71
N ASP A 286 -17.68 -13.97 -10.20
CA ASP A 286 -17.88 -12.52 -10.06
C ASP A 286 -19.37 -12.21 -9.83
N PRO A 287 -19.76 -11.80 -8.60
CA PRO A 287 -21.14 -11.45 -8.27
C PRO A 287 -21.68 -10.25 -9.07
N THR A 288 -20.81 -9.41 -9.65
CA THR A 288 -21.20 -8.25 -10.46
C THR A 288 -21.54 -8.63 -11.91
N ALA A 289 -21.23 -9.86 -12.33
CA ALA A 289 -21.61 -10.38 -13.65
C ALA A 289 -23.14 -10.45 -13.85
N PHE A 290 -23.94 -10.41 -12.77
CA PHE A 290 -25.39 -10.39 -12.86
C PHE A 290 -25.95 -9.04 -13.34
N ASP A 291 -25.19 -7.96 -13.19
CA ASP A 291 -25.59 -6.60 -13.59
C ASP A 291 -25.54 -6.40 -15.11
N LEU A 292 -24.91 -7.32 -15.85
CA LEU A 292 -24.89 -7.32 -17.31
C LEU A 292 -26.27 -7.67 -17.86
N THR A 293 -26.79 -6.89 -18.80
CA THR A 293 -27.97 -7.28 -19.58
C THR A 293 -27.67 -8.50 -20.46
N ASP A 294 -28.69 -9.23 -20.89
CA ASP A 294 -28.52 -10.43 -21.73
C ASP A 294 -27.81 -10.11 -23.06
N ASP A 295 -28.00 -8.90 -23.57
CA ASP A 295 -27.34 -8.37 -24.77
C ASP A 295 -25.86 -8.04 -24.53
N GLU A 296 -25.52 -7.41 -23.39
CA GLU A 296 -24.13 -7.16 -23.01
C GLU A 296 -23.39 -8.48 -22.74
N PHE A 297 -24.08 -9.42 -22.10
CA PHE A 297 -23.55 -10.73 -21.79
C PHE A 297 -23.22 -11.55 -23.04
N SER A 298 -24.14 -11.59 -24.01
CA SER A 298 -23.93 -12.28 -25.29
C SER A 298 -22.83 -11.62 -26.13
N THR A 299 -22.77 -10.28 -26.15
CA THR A 299 -21.71 -9.51 -26.82
C THR A 299 -20.34 -9.83 -26.24
N LEU A 300 -20.21 -9.87 -24.91
CA LEU A 300 -18.98 -10.25 -24.22
C LEU A 300 -18.59 -11.71 -24.50
N GLN A 301 -19.56 -12.62 -24.56
CA GLN A 301 -19.32 -14.02 -24.88
C GLN A 301 -18.81 -14.20 -26.32
N ASP A 302 -19.36 -13.47 -27.29
CA ASP A 302 -18.93 -13.51 -28.69
C ASP A 302 -17.54 -12.89 -28.87
N TYR A 303 -17.24 -11.78 -28.20
CA TYR A 303 -15.90 -11.20 -28.15
C TYR A 303 -14.87 -12.19 -27.57
N MET A 304 -15.19 -12.86 -26.46
CA MET A 304 -14.29 -13.82 -25.80
C MET A 304 -14.10 -15.12 -26.59
N ARG A 305 -15.06 -15.47 -27.45
CA ARG A 305 -14.95 -16.57 -28.43
C ARG A 305 -14.21 -16.16 -29.71
N GLY A 306 -13.82 -14.90 -29.84
CA GLY A 306 -13.08 -14.38 -30.99
C GLY A 306 -13.94 -14.23 -32.25
N LYS A 307 -15.26 -14.02 -32.11
CA LYS A 307 -16.09 -13.59 -33.23
C LYS A 307 -15.94 -12.08 -33.39
N GLU A 308 -15.54 -11.63 -34.58
CA GLU A 308 -15.57 -10.21 -34.92
C GLU A 308 -17.02 -9.73 -34.88
N LEU A 309 -17.27 -8.60 -34.21
CA LEU A 309 -18.56 -7.93 -34.23
C LEU A 309 -18.74 -7.34 -35.63
N ASP A 310 -19.68 -7.89 -36.40
CA ASP A 310 -20.06 -7.31 -37.69
C ASP A 310 -20.53 -5.86 -37.48
N ASP A 311 -19.93 -4.95 -38.26
CA ASP A 311 -20.03 -3.47 -38.21
C ASP A 311 -21.45 -2.89 -38.50
N GLU A 312 -22.54 -3.62 -38.23
CA GLU A 312 -23.91 -3.19 -38.58
C GLU A 312 -24.65 -2.37 -37.51
N GLN A 313 -24.05 -2.09 -36.34
CA GLN A 313 -24.63 -1.18 -35.35
C GLN A 313 -24.04 0.25 -35.34
N ARG A 314 -23.08 0.55 -36.23
CA ARG A 314 -22.58 1.93 -36.41
C ARG A 314 -23.45 2.82 -37.31
N GLN A 315 -24.52 2.29 -37.90
CA GLN A 315 -25.37 3.04 -38.82
C GLN A 315 -26.81 3.22 -38.31
N HIS A 316 -27.01 3.72 -37.09
CA HIS A 316 -28.28 4.36 -36.73
C HIS A 316 -28.02 5.71 -36.04
N GLN A 317 -27.51 6.67 -36.82
CA GLN A 317 -27.89 8.07 -36.63
C GLN A 317 -28.00 8.76 -38.00
N PRO A 318 -29.18 9.29 -38.37
CA PRO A 318 -29.39 9.90 -39.66
C PRO A 318 -28.75 11.29 -39.68
N SER A 319 -27.80 11.45 -40.61
CA SER A 319 -27.36 12.73 -41.13
C SER A 319 -28.55 13.50 -41.73
N THR A 320 -28.75 14.74 -41.32
CA THR A 320 -29.25 15.77 -42.24
C THR A 320 -28.36 17.01 -42.26
N PRO A 321 -28.20 17.64 -43.43
CA PRO A 321 -27.24 18.71 -43.69
C PRO A 321 -27.92 20.09 -43.77
N ASN A 322 -27.16 21.16 -43.55
CA ASN A 322 -27.10 22.33 -44.44
C ASN A 322 -26.16 23.39 -43.87
N ASP A 323 -25.15 23.73 -44.69
CA ASP A 323 -24.75 25.07 -45.10
C ASP A 323 -25.09 26.24 -44.16
N ALA A 324 -24.06 26.96 -43.71
CA ALA A 324 -23.62 28.19 -44.37
C ALA A 324 -22.71 29.04 -43.45
N ASN A 325 -21.55 29.40 -44.00
CA ASN A 325 -20.92 30.72 -44.01
C ASN A 325 -20.64 31.53 -42.72
N ASP A 326 -19.43 32.10 -42.76
CA ASP A 326 -19.01 33.43 -42.27
C ASP A 326 -18.79 33.62 -40.75
N LEU A 327 -17.56 33.40 -40.29
CA LEU A 327 -16.56 34.42 -39.87
C LEU A 327 -15.45 33.82 -39.00
#